data_AF-A0A3N7CF14-F1
#
_entry.id   AF-A0A3N7CF14-F1
#
_cell.length_a   1.000
_cell.length_b   1.000
_cell.length_c   1.000
_cell.angle_alpha   90.00
_cell.angle_beta   90.00
_cell.angle_gamma   90.00
#
_symmetry.space_group_name_H-M   'P 1'
#
loop_
_entity.id
_entity.type
_entity.pdbx_description
1 polymer ?
#
loop_
_entity_poly.entity_id
_entity_poly.type
_entity_poly.pdbx_seq_one_letter_code
_entity_poly.pdbx_strand_id
1 'polypeptide(L)'
;MRKKIRIIKVCKILFIFIGISSVKTYGQIGINTPNPYAELDVVSTTSGVLVPRYTGVQIEALIATPTASKNGMLVFCTSGNGIYVNQRCLYSYIYDSTTPANSAWASWCGYGGGYRRNVTIVTGSKTVAAPYTVQPTDDVIFCRFSSTDAGLTVSALFPYKNTTPNIILPDPSTCKGRQLVIYNDSGYAMSRTGSTVSDAYTGVNVLTNYPFYTNRGSFQPSYNLSLSNTYQGNYTVGFMGDMKGTRIQLVSDGTRWLTHDMND
;
A
#
# COMPACT_ATOMS: atom_id res chain seq x y z
N MET A 1 -61.08 -58.40 -32.39
CA MET A 1 -60.89 -57.59 -31.16
C MET A 1 -59.52 -57.73 -30.47
N ARG A 2 -58.88 -58.92 -30.43
CA ARG A 2 -57.62 -59.14 -29.67
C ARG A 2 -56.39 -58.30 -30.10
N LYS A 3 -56.26 -57.91 -31.37
CA LYS A 3 -55.14 -57.07 -31.86
C LYS A 3 -55.20 -55.61 -31.36
N LYS A 4 -56.40 -54.99 -31.31
CA LYS A 4 -56.59 -53.62 -30.80
C LYS A 4 -56.22 -53.51 -29.31
N ILE A 5 -56.53 -54.54 -28.52
CA ILE A 5 -56.19 -54.61 -27.08
C ILE A 5 -54.67 -54.69 -26.87
N ARG A 6 -53.91 -55.36 -27.75
CA ARG A 6 -52.44 -55.41 -27.67
C ARG A 6 -51.80 -54.05 -27.99
N ILE A 7 -52.29 -53.35 -29.01
CA ILE A 7 -51.80 -52.01 -29.39
C ILE A 7 -52.01 -50.99 -28.26
N ILE A 8 -53.19 -50.99 -27.64
CA ILE A 8 -53.50 -50.08 -26.52
C ILE A 8 -52.61 -50.35 -25.29
N LYS A 9 -52.27 -51.61 -25.01
CA LYS A 9 -51.35 -51.96 -23.90
C LYS A 9 -49.91 -51.54 -24.19
N VAL A 10 -49.44 -51.72 -25.43
CA VAL A 10 -48.09 -51.28 -25.85
C VAL A 10 -47.98 -49.75 -25.81
N CYS A 11 -49.00 -49.03 -26.27
CA CYS A 11 -49.04 -47.56 -26.20
C CYS A 11 -49.03 -47.03 -24.76
N LYS A 12 -49.72 -47.68 -23.82
CA LYS A 12 -49.69 -47.29 -22.39
C LYS A 12 -48.31 -47.51 -21.75
N ILE A 13 -47.65 -48.63 -22.06
CA ILE A 13 -46.29 -48.92 -21.56
C ILE A 13 -45.29 -47.91 -22.13
N LEU A 14 -45.42 -47.57 -23.43
CA LEU A 14 -44.57 -46.58 -24.08
C LEU A 14 -44.77 -45.17 -23.48
N PHE A 15 -46.01 -44.79 -23.13
CA PHE A 15 -46.31 -43.50 -22.51
C PHE A 15 -45.74 -43.37 -21.09
N ILE A 16 -45.71 -44.48 -20.33
CA ILE A 16 -45.09 -44.53 -19.00
C ILE A 16 -43.56 -44.44 -19.11
N PHE A 17 -42.95 -45.09 -20.12
CA PHE A 17 -41.51 -45.04 -20.35
C PHE A 17 -41.01 -43.64 -20.77
N ILE A 18 -41.83 -42.88 -21.50
CA ILE A 18 -41.56 -41.49 -21.89
C ILE A 18 -41.74 -40.53 -20.69
N GLY A 19 -42.62 -40.83 -19.74
CA GLY A 19 -42.83 -40.00 -18.54
C GLY A 19 -41.71 -40.09 -17.49
N ILE A 20 -40.94 -41.18 -17.47
CA ILE A 20 -39.87 -41.42 -16.48
C ILE A 20 -38.53 -40.80 -16.91
N SER A 21 -38.38 -40.40 -18.17
CA SER A 21 -37.15 -39.77 -18.70
C SER A 21 -37.07 -38.26 -18.41
N SER A 22 -37.57 -37.83 -17.26
CA SER A 22 -37.22 -36.54 -16.65
C SER A 22 -35.79 -36.61 -16.11
N VAL A 23 -34.82 -36.86 -16.98
CA VAL A 23 -33.41 -36.60 -16.69
C VAL A 23 -33.32 -35.12 -16.32
N LYS A 24 -33.14 -34.83 -15.03
CA LYS A 24 -32.49 -33.59 -14.64
C LYS A 24 -31.08 -33.68 -15.18
N THR A 25 -30.87 -33.22 -16.41
CA THR A 25 -29.55 -32.85 -16.87
C THR A 25 -29.11 -31.73 -15.94
N TYR A 26 -28.27 -32.06 -14.96
CA TYR A 26 -27.42 -31.07 -14.33
C TYR A 26 -26.65 -30.43 -15.48
N GLY A 27 -27.03 -29.21 -15.85
CA GLY A 27 -26.35 -28.48 -16.91
C GLY A 27 -24.88 -28.42 -16.55
N GLN A 28 -24.04 -28.96 -17.43
CA GLN A 28 -22.61 -28.72 -17.43
C GLN A 28 -22.45 -27.20 -17.41
N ILE A 29 -22.02 -26.59 -16.30
CA ILE A 29 -21.99 -25.13 -16.21
C ILE A 29 -20.70 -24.64 -16.89
N GLY A 30 -20.67 -24.75 -18.21
CA GLY A 30 -19.82 -23.93 -19.06
C GLY A 30 -20.64 -22.77 -19.59
N ILE A 31 -20.55 -21.58 -18.98
CA ILE A 31 -21.21 -20.40 -19.51
C ILE A 31 -20.28 -19.79 -20.55
N ASN A 32 -20.62 -19.99 -21.82
CA ASN A 32 -19.88 -19.45 -22.96
C ASN A 32 -18.42 -19.93 -23.07
N THR A 33 -18.14 -21.17 -22.65
CA THR A 33 -16.84 -21.83 -22.85
C THR A 33 -16.98 -23.03 -23.79
N PRO A 34 -16.19 -23.12 -24.87
CA PRO A 34 -16.28 -24.23 -25.82
C PRO A 34 -15.81 -25.57 -25.25
N ASN A 35 -15.06 -25.57 -24.12
CA ASN A 35 -14.61 -26.79 -23.43
C ASN A 35 -14.54 -26.53 -21.91
N PRO A 36 -15.65 -26.64 -21.15
CA PRO A 36 -15.59 -26.46 -19.71
C PRO A 36 -14.81 -27.61 -19.05
N TYR A 37 -13.62 -27.31 -18.56
CA TYR A 37 -12.86 -28.20 -17.66
C TYR A 37 -13.24 -27.99 -16.18
N ALA A 38 -14.20 -27.12 -15.90
CA ALA A 38 -14.65 -26.76 -14.56
C ALA A 38 -16.17 -26.88 -14.43
N GLU A 39 -16.65 -27.08 -13.20
CA GLU A 39 -18.09 -27.10 -12.89
C GLU A 39 -18.77 -25.75 -13.15
N LEU A 40 -18.02 -24.64 -13.10
CA LEU A 40 -18.42 -23.31 -13.55
C LEU A 40 -17.24 -22.60 -14.23
N ASP A 41 -17.36 -22.34 -15.53
CA ASP A 41 -16.41 -21.52 -16.31
C ASP A 41 -17.15 -20.38 -17.00
N VAL A 42 -16.69 -19.14 -16.77
CA VAL A 42 -17.30 -17.90 -17.28
C VAL A 42 -16.24 -17.10 -18.01
N VAL A 43 -16.31 -17.10 -19.34
CA VAL A 43 -15.37 -16.36 -20.21
C VAL A 43 -16.09 -15.16 -20.82
N SER A 44 -15.59 -13.95 -20.55
CA SER A 44 -16.09 -12.72 -21.16
C SER A 44 -14.97 -11.70 -21.33
N THR A 45 -15.01 -10.96 -22.43
CA THR A 45 -14.12 -9.82 -22.71
C THR A 45 -14.76 -8.47 -22.36
N THR A 46 -16.06 -8.46 -22.03
CA THR A 46 -16.87 -7.23 -21.85
C THR A 46 -17.68 -7.19 -20.56
N SER A 47 -17.77 -8.31 -19.83
CA SER A 47 -18.59 -8.45 -18.63
C SER A 47 -17.86 -9.26 -17.56
N GLY A 48 -18.36 -9.23 -16.33
CA GLY A 48 -17.83 -9.99 -15.20
C GLY A 48 -18.92 -10.63 -14.37
N VAL A 49 -18.54 -11.31 -13.30
CA VAL A 49 -19.47 -11.93 -12.35
C VAL A 49 -19.78 -10.93 -11.23
N LEU A 50 -21.05 -10.56 -11.09
CA LEU A 50 -21.53 -9.76 -9.97
C LEU A 50 -21.93 -10.69 -8.81
N VAL A 51 -21.14 -10.71 -7.74
CA VAL A 51 -21.48 -11.42 -6.50
C VAL A 51 -22.51 -10.62 -5.68
N PRO A 52 -23.24 -11.25 -4.73
CA PRO A 52 -24.18 -10.55 -3.86
C PRO A 52 -23.54 -9.35 -3.14
N ARG A 53 -24.27 -8.23 -3.11
CA ARG A 53 -23.80 -6.94 -2.59
C ARG A 53 -24.54 -6.58 -1.31
N TYR A 54 -23.81 -6.33 -0.24
CA TYR A 54 -24.35 -6.05 1.08
C TYR A 54 -23.57 -4.92 1.76
N THR A 55 -24.12 -4.31 2.81
CA THR A 55 -23.39 -3.45 3.74
C THR A 55 -22.58 -4.29 4.72
N GLY A 56 -21.56 -3.73 5.39
CA GLY A 56 -20.72 -4.47 6.34
C GLY A 56 -21.54 -5.10 7.48
N VAL A 57 -22.49 -4.34 8.03
CA VAL A 57 -23.43 -4.84 9.07
C VAL A 57 -24.28 -6.01 8.56
N GLN A 58 -24.75 -5.93 7.31
CA GLN A 58 -25.53 -7.02 6.71
C GLN A 58 -24.67 -8.27 6.47
N ILE A 59 -23.41 -8.11 6.06
CA ILE A 59 -22.47 -9.23 5.88
C ILE A 59 -22.21 -9.93 7.22
N GLU A 60 -21.99 -9.18 8.29
CA GLU A 60 -21.84 -9.74 9.64
C GLU A 60 -23.09 -10.50 10.08
N ALA A 61 -24.28 -9.96 9.79
CA ALA A 61 -25.54 -10.64 10.10
C ALA A 61 -25.73 -11.97 9.34
N LEU A 62 -25.12 -12.16 8.16
CA LEU A 62 -25.19 -13.42 7.41
C LEU A 62 -24.60 -14.61 8.18
N ILE A 63 -23.75 -14.37 9.18
CA ILE A 63 -23.03 -15.39 9.95
C ILE A 63 -23.40 -15.40 11.43
N ALA A 64 -24.54 -14.80 11.82
CA ALA A 64 -25.06 -14.85 13.19
C ALA A 64 -25.15 -16.28 13.75
N THR A 65 -25.17 -17.30 12.88
CA THR A 65 -24.89 -18.68 13.22
C THR A 65 -23.86 -19.25 12.23
N PRO A 66 -22.60 -19.48 12.66
CA PRO A 66 -21.57 -20.11 11.84
C PRO A 66 -21.99 -21.51 11.38
N THR A 67 -21.95 -21.78 10.07
CA THR A 67 -22.23 -23.11 9.52
C THR A 67 -21.21 -23.52 8.47
N ALA A 68 -20.83 -24.79 8.46
CA ALA A 68 -19.90 -25.35 7.46
C ALA A 68 -20.43 -25.20 6.02
N SER A 69 -21.75 -25.21 5.83
CA SER A 69 -22.40 -25.07 4.52
C SER A 69 -22.16 -23.71 3.85
N LYS A 70 -21.76 -22.68 4.60
CA LYS A 70 -21.47 -21.35 4.07
C LYS A 70 -19.98 -21.16 3.74
N ASN A 71 -19.12 -22.12 4.09
CA ASN A 71 -17.67 -22.01 3.88
C ASN A 71 -17.35 -21.72 2.40
N GLY A 72 -16.51 -20.72 2.15
CA GLY A 72 -16.15 -20.28 0.80
C GLY A 72 -17.16 -19.34 0.13
N MET A 73 -18.25 -18.94 0.80
CA MET A 73 -19.19 -17.95 0.28
C MET A 73 -18.49 -16.62 -0.04
N LEU A 74 -18.74 -16.07 -1.22
CA LEU A 74 -18.23 -14.78 -1.68
C LEU A 74 -19.31 -13.70 -1.65
N VAL A 75 -18.99 -12.54 -1.08
CA VAL A 75 -19.88 -11.35 -1.06
C VAL A 75 -19.08 -10.07 -1.25
N PHE A 76 -19.69 -9.05 -1.85
CA PHE A 76 -19.08 -7.73 -1.98
C PHE A 76 -19.69 -6.74 -0.98
N CYS A 77 -18.83 -6.13 -0.17
CA CYS A 77 -19.18 -5.08 0.78
C CYS A 77 -19.28 -3.71 0.08
N THR A 78 -20.46 -3.12 0.14
CA THR A 78 -20.79 -1.81 -0.45
C THR A 78 -20.64 -0.64 0.52
N SER A 79 -20.50 -0.92 1.83
CA SER A 79 -20.17 0.07 2.86
C SER A 79 -19.46 -0.62 4.02
N GLY A 80 -18.23 -0.20 4.32
CA GLY A 80 -17.43 -0.76 5.41
C GLY A 80 -17.87 -0.30 6.81
N ASN A 81 -19.14 -0.46 7.14
CA ASN A 81 -19.75 0.01 8.38
C ASN A 81 -19.97 -1.11 9.43
N GLY A 82 -19.48 -2.31 9.17
CA GLY A 82 -19.44 -3.40 10.16
C GLY A 82 -18.29 -3.24 11.14
N ILE A 83 -18.33 -4.00 12.24
CA ILE A 83 -17.25 -4.06 13.24
C ILE A 83 -16.03 -4.82 12.68
N TYR A 84 -16.28 -5.96 12.04
CA TYR A 84 -15.31 -6.87 11.43
C TYR A 84 -15.24 -6.72 9.90
N VAL A 85 -16.34 -6.29 9.27
CA VAL A 85 -16.47 -6.02 7.83
C VAL A 85 -16.52 -4.49 7.62
N ASN A 86 -15.36 -3.87 7.80
CA ASN A 86 -15.21 -2.43 7.89
C ASN A 86 -14.62 -1.78 6.61
N GLN A 87 -14.54 -2.53 5.49
CA GLN A 87 -14.01 -2.01 4.23
C GLN A 87 -14.93 -2.37 3.06
N ARG A 88 -14.93 -1.51 2.02
CA ARG A 88 -15.66 -1.76 0.78
C ARG A 88 -14.86 -2.71 -0.13
N CYS A 89 -15.06 -4.01 0.00
CA CYS A 89 -14.38 -4.97 -0.85
C CYS A 89 -15.05 -6.33 -0.93
N LEU A 90 -14.44 -7.25 -1.68
CA LEU A 90 -14.82 -8.66 -1.71
C LEU A 90 -14.40 -9.34 -0.39
N TYR A 91 -15.29 -10.16 0.16
CA TYR A 91 -15.05 -10.98 1.33
C TYR A 91 -15.37 -12.45 1.02
N SER A 92 -14.60 -13.36 1.63
CA SER A 92 -14.92 -14.79 1.68
C SER A 92 -15.20 -15.23 3.10
N TYR A 93 -16.22 -16.06 3.30
CA TYR A 93 -16.46 -16.67 4.60
C TYR A 93 -15.54 -17.88 4.81
N ILE A 94 -14.84 -17.91 5.94
CA ILE A 94 -13.97 -19.02 6.35
C ILE A 94 -14.60 -19.67 7.57
N TYR A 95 -14.95 -20.95 7.44
CA TYR A 95 -15.43 -21.77 8.53
C TYR A 95 -14.27 -22.52 9.21
N ASP A 96 -14.15 -22.36 10.53
CA ASP A 96 -13.24 -23.16 11.34
C ASP A 96 -13.99 -24.40 11.88
N SER A 97 -13.68 -25.57 11.32
CA SER A 97 -14.31 -26.82 11.72
C SER A 97 -13.90 -27.31 13.11
N THR A 98 -12.77 -26.83 13.63
CA THR A 98 -12.27 -27.19 14.95
C THR A 98 -12.86 -26.30 16.03
N THR A 99 -13.04 -25.02 15.71
CA THR A 99 -13.53 -24.00 16.64
C THR A 99 -14.56 -23.11 15.93
N PRO A 100 -15.83 -23.54 15.77
CA PRO A 100 -16.82 -22.81 14.96
C PRO A 100 -17.00 -21.34 15.34
N ALA A 101 -16.78 -20.99 16.61
CA ALA A 101 -16.79 -19.62 17.12
C ALA A 101 -15.72 -18.69 16.49
N ASN A 102 -14.65 -19.25 15.92
CA ASN A 102 -13.58 -18.51 15.23
C ASN A 102 -13.86 -18.30 13.74
N SER A 103 -14.98 -18.82 13.22
CA SER A 103 -15.36 -18.62 11.82
C SER A 103 -15.62 -17.15 11.55
N ALA A 104 -15.10 -16.63 10.44
CA ALA A 104 -15.10 -15.19 10.19
C ALA A 104 -15.17 -14.85 8.71
N TRP A 105 -15.50 -13.59 8.44
CA TRP A 105 -15.34 -12.99 7.12
C TRP A 105 -13.88 -12.54 6.92
N ALA A 106 -13.23 -13.07 5.89
CA ALA A 106 -11.91 -12.64 5.48
C ALA A 106 -12.01 -11.66 4.31
N SER A 107 -11.38 -10.50 4.44
CA SER A 107 -11.32 -9.52 3.36
C SER A 107 -10.31 -9.95 2.30
N TRP A 108 -10.70 -9.83 1.03
CA TRP A 108 -9.78 -9.99 -0.10
C TRP A 108 -9.14 -8.67 -0.50
N CYS A 109 -9.69 -7.55 -0.01
CA CYS A 109 -8.90 -6.35 0.13
C CYS A 109 -7.95 -6.50 1.32
N GLY A 110 -6.65 -6.30 1.09
CA GLY A 110 -5.62 -6.38 2.13
C GLY A 110 -4.63 -7.55 1.98
N TYR A 111 -4.95 -8.59 1.19
CA TYR A 111 -3.99 -9.65 0.83
C TYR A 111 -3.23 -9.31 -0.46
N GLY A 112 -2.48 -8.21 -0.34
CA GLY A 112 -1.62 -7.63 -1.37
C GLY A 112 -0.76 -6.59 -0.67
N GLY A 113 -0.03 -7.04 0.35
CA GLY A 113 0.75 -6.23 1.28
C GLY A 113 1.87 -5.44 0.58
N GLY A 114 1.49 -4.31 0.01
CA GLY A 114 2.38 -3.21 -0.28
C GLY A 114 1.63 -1.94 0.11
N TYR A 115 2.06 -1.30 1.19
CA TYR A 115 1.77 0.12 1.37
C TYR A 115 2.25 0.82 0.09
N ARG A 116 1.30 1.28 -0.76
CA ARG A 116 1.64 1.99 -1.99
C ARG A 116 2.27 3.30 -1.59
N ARG A 117 3.61 3.34 -1.58
CA ARG A 117 4.35 4.58 -1.43
C ARG A 117 4.26 5.35 -2.73
N ASN A 118 3.79 6.58 -2.67
CA ASN A 118 3.89 7.49 -3.78
C ASN A 118 5.36 7.86 -3.98
N VAL A 119 5.88 7.48 -5.15
CA VAL A 119 7.24 7.78 -5.56
C VAL A 119 7.21 9.05 -6.41
N THR A 120 7.95 10.06 -5.97
CA THR A 120 8.08 11.34 -6.65
C THR A 120 9.51 11.48 -7.15
N ILE A 121 9.67 11.72 -8.46
CA ILE A 121 10.96 12.03 -9.08
C ILE A 121 11.00 13.53 -9.33
N VAL A 122 11.86 14.21 -8.59
CA VAL A 122 12.02 15.65 -8.66
C VAL A 122 13.00 15.98 -9.77
N THR A 123 12.55 16.75 -10.77
CA THR A 123 13.39 17.18 -11.89
C THR A 123 14.20 18.43 -11.57
N GLY A 124 15.40 18.49 -12.16
CA GLY A 124 16.38 19.56 -11.93
C GLY A 124 17.10 19.45 -10.58
N SER A 125 18.27 20.08 -10.48
CA SER A 125 19.01 20.17 -9.22
C SER A 125 18.33 21.15 -8.26
N LYS A 126 18.18 20.76 -6.99
CA LYS A 126 17.66 21.62 -5.92
C LYS A 126 18.78 22.26 -5.14
N THR A 127 18.63 23.57 -4.96
CA THR A 127 19.58 24.48 -4.34
C THR A 127 18.83 25.25 -3.24
N VAL A 128 19.56 26.03 -2.43
CA VAL A 128 18.93 26.93 -1.45
C VAL A 128 18.03 27.98 -2.12
N ALA A 129 18.37 28.43 -3.33
CA ALA A 129 17.58 29.41 -4.08
C ALA A 129 16.32 28.80 -4.75
N ALA A 130 16.31 27.49 -4.95
CA ALA A 130 15.21 26.75 -5.58
C ALA A 130 14.96 25.42 -4.84
N PRO A 131 14.45 25.47 -3.59
CA PRO A 131 14.23 24.27 -2.80
C PRO A 131 13.05 23.45 -3.32
N TYR A 132 13.05 22.15 -3.02
CA TYR A 132 11.87 21.32 -3.20
C TYR A 132 10.97 21.37 -1.97
N THR A 133 9.67 21.64 -2.15
CA THR A 133 8.69 21.54 -1.05
C THR A 133 8.02 20.18 -1.10
N VAL A 134 8.15 19.41 -0.02
CA VAL A 134 7.54 18.08 0.11
C VAL A 134 6.02 18.19 0.05
N GLN A 135 5.41 17.47 -0.89
CA GLN A 135 3.97 17.47 -1.11
C GLN A 135 3.26 16.55 -0.12
N PRO A 136 1.98 16.77 0.24
CA PRO A 136 1.23 15.87 1.11
C PRO A 136 1.20 14.42 0.64
N THR A 137 1.30 14.20 -0.67
CA THR A 137 1.29 12.88 -1.29
C THR A 137 2.65 12.21 -1.33
N ASP A 138 3.77 12.89 -1.08
CA ASP A 138 5.10 12.29 -1.21
C ASP A 138 5.38 11.26 -0.10
N ASP A 139 5.83 10.06 -0.47
CA ASP A 139 6.32 9.04 0.47
C ASP A 139 7.78 8.68 0.20
N VAL A 140 8.16 8.59 -1.07
CA VAL A 140 9.54 8.37 -1.54
C VAL A 140 9.89 9.46 -2.54
N ILE A 141 10.97 10.18 -2.30
CA ILE A 141 11.40 11.31 -3.12
C ILE A 141 12.78 11.00 -3.70
N PHE A 142 12.91 10.98 -5.02
CA PHE A 142 14.20 11.00 -5.69
C PHE A 142 14.51 12.43 -6.10
N CYS A 143 15.62 12.98 -5.62
CA CYS A 143 15.96 14.37 -5.87
C CYS A 143 17.47 14.54 -6.01
N ARG A 144 17.87 15.42 -6.94
CA ARG A 144 19.27 15.82 -7.09
C ARG A 144 19.51 17.09 -6.29
N PHE A 145 20.47 17.05 -5.36
CA PHE A 145 20.83 18.23 -4.56
C PHE A 145 22.17 18.80 -5.00
N SER A 146 22.25 20.13 -5.04
CA SER A 146 23.46 20.88 -5.38
C SER A 146 23.57 22.11 -4.48
N SER A 147 24.07 21.92 -3.26
CA SER A 147 24.34 23.01 -2.32
C SER A 147 25.52 22.66 -1.41
N THR A 148 26.40 23.64 -1.22
CA THR A 148 27.45 23.62 -0.19
C THR A 148 26.86 24.00 1.17
N ASP A 149 27.44 23.49 2.27
CA ASP A 149 27.00 23.83 3.64
C ASP A 149 27.20 25.31 4.02
N ALA A 150 27.88 26.08 3.17
CA ALA A 150 28.18 27.49 3.39
C ALA A 150 26.88 28.33 3.38
N GLY A 151 26.33 28.60 4.56
CA GLY A 151 25.24 29.57 4.75
C GLY A 151 24.09 29.16 5.67
N LEU A 152 24.15 28.00 6.36
CA LEU A 152 23.09 27.54 7.26
C LEU A 152 22.73 28.60 8.31
N THR A 153 21.51 29.14 8.23
CA THR A 153 20.97 30.10 9.20
C THR A 153 19.79 29.47 9.92
N VAL A 154 19.86 29.36 11.25
CA VAL A 154 18.83 28.71 12.07
C VAL A 154 18.11 29.74 12.93
N SER A 155 16.78 29.62 13.04
CA SER A 155 15.98 30.52 13.88
C SER A 155 16.34 30.37 15.36
N ALA A 156 16.30 31.48 16.10
CA ALA A 156 16.59 31.50 17.53
C ALA A 156 15.46 30.91 18.40
N LEU A 157 14.28 30.69 17.83
CA LEU A 157 13.10 30.16 18.53
C LEU A 157 12.78 28.74 18.07
N PHE A 158 12.30 27.92 19.00
CA PHE A 158 11.72 26.61 18.73
C PHE A 158 10.62 26.71 17.65
N PRO A 159 10.58 25.83 16.64
CA PRO A 159 11.29 24.55 16.50
C PRO A 159 12.67 24.65 15.82
N TYR A 160 13.33 25.82 15.89
CA TYR A 160 14.68 26.06 15.37
C TYR A 160 14.76 25.73 13.87
N LYS A 161 14.07 26.49 13.02
CA LYS A 161 14.03 26.21 11.58
C LYS A 161 15.28 26.73 10.89
N ASN A 162 15.86 25.93 10.00
CA ASN A 162 16.83 26.40 9.02
C ASN A 162 16.10 27.22 7.94
N THR A 163 16.54 28.46 7.71
CA THR A 163 15.94 29.39 6.73
C THR A 163 16.56 29.27 5.33
N THR A 164 17.61 28.49 5.19
CA THR A 164 18.30 28.21 3.91
C THR A 164 18.27 26.71 3.56
N PRO A 165 17.09 26.05 3.48
CA PRO A 165 16.99 24.66 3.08
C PRO A 165 17.04 24.50 1.56
N ASN A 166 17.39 23.32 1.07
CA ASN A 166 17.16 22.89 -0.32
C ASN A 166 16.01 21.88 -0.44
N ILE A 167 15.50 21.39 0.70
CA ILE A 167 14.25 20.65 0.83
C ILE A 167 13.44 21.13 2.04
N ILE A 168 12.17 21.43 1.82
CA ILE A 168 11.24 21.94 2.82
C ILE A 168 10.32 20.81 3.24
N LEU A 169 10.56 20.28 4.45
CA LEU A 169 9.72 19.29 5.11
C LEU A 169 8.46 19.97 5.68
N PRO A 170 7.32 19.25 5.74
CA PRO A 170 6.13 19.76 6.38
C PRO A 170 6.31 19.87 7.89
N ASP A 171 5.44 20.64 8.54
CA ASP A 171 5.46 20.79 9.98
C ASP A 171 5.16 19.44 10.64
N PRO A 172 6.07 18.88 11.47
CA PRO A 172 5.88 17.57 12.08
C PRO A 172 4.60 17.49 12.92
N SER A 173 4.15 18.60 13.52
CA SER A 173 2.89 18.65 14.28
C SER A 173 1.64 18.42 13.44
N THR A 174 1.73 18.68 12.14
CA THR A 174 0.62 18.48 11.19
C THR A 174 0.65 17.11 10.52
N CYS A 175 1.70 16.31 10.70
CA CYS A 175 1.88 15.04 9.99
C CYS A 175 2.43 13.91 10.87
N LYS A 176 1.89 13.75 12.10
CA LYS A 176 2.28 12.66 13.02
C LYS A 176 2.18 11.28 12.36
N GLY A 177 3.22 10.47 12.54
CA GLY A 177 3.33 9.13 11.97
C GLY A 177 3.74 9.09 10.50
N ARG A 178 3.90 10.25 9.85
CA ARG A 178 4.33 10.32 8.45
C ARG A 178 5.75 9.78 8.30
N GLN A 179 5.93 8.88 7.34
CA GLN A 179 7.23 8.35 6.93
C GLN A 179 7.61 8.95 5.58
N LEU A 180 8.85 9.43 5.45
CA LEU A 180 9.41 9.93 4.22
C LEU A 180 10.73 9.21 3.94
N VAL A 181 10.96 8.86 2.68
CA VAL A 181 12.26 8.37 2.22
C VAL A 181 12.77 9.34 1.15
N ILE A 182 13.97 9.88 1.33
CA ILE A 182 14.58 10.78 0.37
C ILE A 182 15.83 10.11 -0.19
N TYR A 183 15.88 9.95 -1.51
CA TYR A 183 17.03 9.48 -2.25
C TYR A 183 17.75 10.65 -2.91
N ASN A 184 19.03 10.83 -2.59
CA ASN A 184 19.90 11.79 -3.24
C ASN A 184 20.56 11.16 -4.48
N ASP A 185 20.22 11.68 -5.65
CA ASP A 185 20.75 11.23 -6.95
C ASP A 185 22.00 12.02 -7.41
N SER A 186 22.53 12.92 -6.58
CA SER A 186 23.72 13.70 -6.94
C SER A 186 24.98 12.83 -7.14
N GLY A 187 25.13 11.73 -6.40
CA GLY A 187 26.29 10.83 -6.47
C GLY A 187 26.43 10.10 -7.82
N TYR A 188 25.32 9.76 -8.48
CA TYR A 188 25.35 9.14 -9.81
C TYR A 188 25.63 10.14 -10.94
N ALA A 189 25.28 11.41 -10.75
CA ALA A 189 25.47 12.46 -11.75
C ALA A 189 26.94 12.89 -11.91
N MET A 190 27.73 12.85 -10.83
CA MET A 190 29.10 13.36 -10.80
C MET A 190 30.15 12.33 -11.23
N SER A 191 29.82 11.03 -11.21
CA SER A 191 30.66 9.94 -11.77
C SER A 191 30.88 10.05 -13.28
N ARG A 192 30.03 10.80 -14.02
CA ARG A 192 30.12 10.91 -15.49
C ARG A 192 31.17 11.92 -15.98
N THR A 193 31.75 12.73 -15.08
CA THR A 193 32.62 13.85 -15.46
C THR A 193 34.04 13.69 -14.91
N GLY A 194 34.67 12.52 -15.11
CA GLY A 194 36.13 12.32 -15.05
C GLY A 194 36.90 12.81 -13.81
N SER A 195 36.22 13.19 -12.72
CA SER A 195 36.84 13.83 -11.55
C SER A 195 37.29 12.78 -10.55
N THR A 196 38.54 12.90 -10.10
CA THR A 196 39.11 12.08 -9.02
C THR A 196 38.31 12.24 -7.73
N VAL A 197 38.15 11.12 -7.03
CA VAL A 197 37.10 10.82 -6.03
C VAL A 197 37.17 11.67 -4.74
N SER A 198 38.18 12.52 -4.55
CA SER A 198 38.34 13.31 -3.32
C SER A 198 37.72 14.71 -3.36
N ASP A 199 37.57 15.31 -4.55
CA ASP A 199 37.22 16.75 -4.66
C ASP A 199 35.77 16.96 -5.15
N ALA A 200 35.12 15.89 -5.59
CA ALA A 200 33.83 15.90 -6.29
C ALA A 200 32.57 15.85 -5.39
N TYR A 201 32.72 15.86 -4.07
CA TYR A 201 31.57 15.75 -3.13
C TYR A 201 31.28 17.04 -2.36
N THR A 202 31.97 18.13 -2.65
CA THR A 202 31.61 19.44 -2.11
C THR A 202 30.37 19.95 -2.85
N GLY A 203 29.32 20.29 -2.12
CA GLY A 203 28.15 20.93 -2.72
C GLY A 203 27.01 20.02 -3.13
N VAL A 204 26.84 18.83 -2.53
CA VAL A 204 25.73 17.91 -2.83
C VAL A 204 24.88 17.52 -1.61
N ASN A 205 24.95 18.35 -0.57
CA ASN A 205 24.35 18.04 0.72
C ASN A 205 22.83 18.22 0.71
N VAL A 206 22.10 17.41 1.48
CA VAL A 206 20.68 17.64 1.74
C VAL A 206 20.56 18.58 2.93
N LEU A 207 19.85 19.69 2.76
CA LEU A 207 19.63 20.74 3.77
C LEU A 207 18.14 20.83 4.06
N THR A 208 17.71 20.33 5.21
CA THR A 208 16.30 20.38 5.65
C THR A 208 16.01 21.67 6.40
N ASN A 209 14.74 22.09 6.42
CA ASN A 209 14.25 23.22 7.22
C ASN A 209 14.04 22.86 8.70
N TYR A 210 13.85 21.59 9.04
CA TYR A 210 13.73 21.09 10.42
C TYR A 210 14.96 20.25 10.79
N PRO A 211 15.37 20.24 12.07
CA PRO A 211 16.36 19.29 12.54
C PRO A 211 15.76 17.88 12.55
N PHE A 212 16.59 16.88 12.27
CA PHE A 212 16.26 15.48 12.47
C PHE A 212 17.04 14.90 13.66
N TYR A 213 16.38 14.08 14.47
CA TYR A 213 16.96 13.51 15.69
C TYR A 213 17.27 12.03 15.50
N THR A 214 18.43 11.60 16.01
CA THR A 214 18.90 10.20 15.99
C THR A 214 19.26 9.73 17.40
N ASN A 215 19.43 8.43 17.59
CA ASN A 215 19.91 7.84 18.85
C ASN A 215 21.45 7.87 19.01
N ARG A 216 22.20 8.54 18.12
CA ARG A 216 23.67 8.52 18.17
C ARG A 216 24.23 9.39 19.30
N GLY A 217 25.07 8.80 20.13
CA GLY A 217 25.56 9.35 21.40
C GLY A 217 26.17 10.76 21.35
N SER A 218 25.92 11.50 22.43
CA SER A 218 26.65 12.67 22.94
C SER A 218 26.63 13.99 22.15
N PHE A 219 26.09 14.06 20.93
CA PHE A 219 25.98 15.31 20.15
C PHE A 219 24.55 15.71 19.76
N GLN A 220 23.56 15.23 20.52
CA GLN A 220 22.16 15.64 20.33
C GLN A 220 21.79 16.64 21.43
N PRO A 221 21.48 17.91 21.10
CA PRO A 221 21.01 18.85 22.09
C PRO A 221 19.65 18.43 22.63
N SER A 222 19.42 18.67 23.91
CA SER A 222 18.12 18.51 24.56
C SER A 222 17.03 19.22 23.74
N TYR A 223 15.83 18.64 23.73
CA TYR A 223 14.63 18.99 22.95
C TYR A 223 14.21 20.50 22.93
N ASN A 224 14.90 21.39 23.65
CA ASN A 224 14.60 22.82 23.74
C ASN A 224 15.82 23.76 23.73
N LEU A 225 17.02 23.32 23.34
CA LEU A 225 18.19 24.23 23.27
C LEU A 225 18.33 24.86 21.89
N SER A 226 18.60 26.18 21.84
CA SER A 226 18.89 26.87 20.57
C SER A 226 20.12 26.25 19.93
N LEU A 227 19.98 25.84 18.67
CA LEU A 227 21.04 25.23 17.91
C LEU A 227 22.00 26.34 17.46
N SER A 228 23.06 26.56 18.23
CA SER A 228 24.20 27.33 17.73
C SER A 228 24.79 26.63 16.50
N ASN A 229 25.63 27.36 15.76
CA ASN A 229 26.39 26.92 14.59
C ASN A 229 27.21 25.62 14.79
N THR A 230 27.27 25.06 16.00
CA THR A 230 27.98 23.84 16.38
C THR A 230 27.24 22.54 15.98
N TYR A 231 25.94 22.61 15.65
CA TYR A 231 25.11 21.42 15.37
C TYR A 231 24.50 21.41 13.96
N GLN A 232 25.19 21.99 12.97
CA GLN A 232 24.76 21.98 11.56
C GLN A 232 24.43 20.57 11.05
N GLY A 233 25.14 19.55 11.55
CA GLY A 233 24.93 18.13 11.23
C GLY A 233 23.51 17.59 11.46
N ASN A 234 22.66 18.27 12.24
CA ASN A 234 21.27 17.87 12.45
C ASN A 234 20.30 18.36 11.36
N TYR A 235 20.77 19.23 10.45
CA TYR A 235 20.01 19.72 9.29
C TYR A 235 20.64 19.29 7.96
N THR A 236 21.90 18.85 8.03
CA THR A 236 22.70 18.53 6.86
C THR A 236 22.96 17.03 6.82
N VAL A 237 22.61 16.39 5.71
CA VAL A 237 23.16 15.09 5.38
C VAL A 237 24.23 15.28 4.31
N GLY A 238 25.49 15.17 4.75
CA GLY A 238 26.66 15.20 3.88
C GLY A 238 27.03 13.80 3.41
N PHE A 239 27.41 13.67 2.13
CA PHE A 239 27.80 12.39 1.53
C PHE A 239 29.30 12.46 1.18
N MET A 240 30.17 12.15 2.13
CA MET A 240 31.63 12.12 1.93
C MET A 240 32.11 10.67 1.95
N GLY A 241 32.91 10.27 0.95
CA GLY A 241 33.65 9.00 0.92
C GLY A 241 32.77 7.76 0.79
N ASP A 242 32.92 7.04 -0.32
CA ASP A 242 32.42 5.67 -0.53
C ASP A 242 30.91 5.46 -0.30
N MET A 243 30.08 6.20 -1.05
CA MET A 243 28.68 5.91 -1.49
C MET A 243 27.79 4.95 -0.65
N LYS A 244 27.86 4.95 0.68
CA LYS A 244 26.99 4.13 1.55
C LYS A 244 25.94 4.94 2.27
N GLY A 245 25.13 5.65 1.49
CA GLY A 245 23.87 6.15 2.00
C GLY A 245 23.29 7.23 1.14
N THR A 246 22.86 6.95 -0.09
CA THR A 246 22.07 7.89 -0.92
C THR A 246 20.65 8.08 -0.39
N ARG A 247 20.34 7.63 0.84
CA ARG A 247 18.98 7.48 1.37
C ARG A 247 18.87 8.06 2.78
N ILE A 248 17.87 8.91 2.98
CA ILE A 248 17.46 9.44 4.29
C ILE A 248 16.05 8.92 4.56
N GLN A 249 15.77 8.46 5.77
CA GLN A 249 14.43 8.02 6.16
C GLN A 249 13.98 8.78 7.39
N LEU A 250 12.91 9.54 7.23
CA LEU A 250 12.38 10.43 8.25
C LEU A 250 11.03 9.92 8.73
N VAL A 251 10.77 10.03 10.02
CA VAL A 251 9.47 9.76 10.63
C VAL A 251 9.08 10.93 11.51
N SER A 252 7.89 11.48 11.32
CA SER A 252 7.34 12.47 12.24
C SER A 252 6.74 11.79 13.47
N ASP A 253 7.14 12.19 14.68
CA ASP A 253 6.51 11.75 15.94
C ASP A 253 5.32 12.65 16.37
N GLY A 254 4.98 13.66 15.55
CA GLY A 254 3.99 14.68 15.86
C GLY A 254 4.57 15.94 16.51
N THR A 255 5.89 15.99 16.68
CA THR A 255 6.58 17.13 17.28
C THR A 255 7.89 17.43 16.57
N ARG A 256 8.59 16.40 16.10
CA ARG A 256 9.90 16.47 15.44
C ARG A 256 10.01 15.40 14.36
N TRP A 257 11.03 15.56 13.51
CA TRP A 257 11.46 14.52 12.58
C TRP A 257 12.52 13.63 13.24
N LEU A 258 12.30 12.33 13.17
CA LEU A 258 13.23 11.29 13.63
C LEU A 258 13.87 10.64 12.42
N THR A 259 15.13 10.25 12.49
CA THR A 259 15.77 9.38 11.49
C THR A 259 16.41 8.18 12.16
N HIS A 260 16.38 7.04 11.48
CA HIS A 260 17.11 5.84 11.89
C HIS A 260 18.53 5.86 11.28
N ASP A 261 19.44 5.08 11.85
CA ASP A 261 20.87 5.12 11.48
C ASP A 261 21.07 4.81 9.99
N MET A 262 21.86 5.65 9.30
CA MET A 262 22.09 5.58 7.85
C MET A 262 23.05 4.45 7.42
N ASN A 263 23.37 3.48 8.31
CA ASN A 263 24.49 2.55 8.13
C ASN A 263 24.11 1.05 7.97
N ASP A 264 22.83 0.72 7.80
CA ASP A 264 22.39 -0.64 7.46
C ASP A 264 22.13 -0.82 5.94
#